data_AF-A0A432UJ34-F1
#
_entry.id   AF-A0A432UJ34-F1
#
_cell.length_a   1.000
_cell.length_b   1.000
_cell.length_c   1.000
_cell.angle_alpha   90.00
_cell.angle_beta   90.00
_cell.angle_gamma   90.00
#
_symmetry.space_group_name_H-M   'P 1'
#
loop_
_entity.id
_entity.type
_entity.pdbx_description
1 polymer ?
#
loop_
_entity_poly.entity_id
_entity_poly.type
_entity_poly.pdbx_seq_one_letter_code
_entity_poly.pdbx_strand_id
1 'polypeptide(L)' 'MKERKRSKEEVLKFLEKLPEGRKIYYQFGPVMVEVTKDEALELLKKEEE' A
#
# COMPACT_ATOMS: atom_id res chain seq x y z
N MET A 1 8.33 -19.85 -3.69
CA MET A 1 8.90 -18.58 -3.21
C MET A 1 8.10 -18.17 -1.99
N LYS A 2 8.69 -18.13 -0.77
CA LYS A 2 7.98 -17.63 0.41
C LYS A 2 7.83 -16.11 0.25
N GLU A 3 6.65 -15.62 -0.09
CA GLU A 3 6.34 -14.19 0.03
C GLU A 3 6.56 -13.79 1.49
N ARG A 4 7.59 -12.98 1.74
CA ARG A 4 7.75 -12.34 3.05
C ARG A 4 6.62 -11.32 3.13
N LYS A 5 5.51 -11.67 3.77
CA LYS A 5 4.51 -10.69 4.19
C LYS A 5 5.24 -9.68 5.09
N ARG A 6 5.55 -8.50 4.54
CA ARG A 6 6.01 -7.36 5.33
C ARG A 6 4.90 -7.01 6.32
N SER A 7 5.26 -6.61 7.53
CA SER A 7 4.25 -6.14 8.47
C SER A 7 3.59 -4.87 7.94
N LYS A 8 2.31 -4.63 8.24
CA LYS A 8 1.62 -3.39 7.83
C LYS A 8 2.42 -2.15 8.23
N GLU A 9 3.01 -2.15 9.42
CA GLU A 9 3.89 -1.07 9.89
C GLU A 9 5.08 -0.80 8.97
N GLU A 10 5.71 -1.84 8.39
CA GLU A 10 6.80 -1.66 7.43
C GLU A 10 6.30 -1.04 6.12
N VAL A 11 5.10 -1.41 5.68
CA VAL A 11 4.48 -0.85 4.48
C VAL A 11 4.09 0.61 4.69
N LEU A 12 3.52 0.95 5.85
CA LEU A 12 3.19 2.33 6.23
C LEU A 12 4.46 3.20 6.28
N LYS A 13 5.51 2.75 6.98
CA LYS A 13 6.80 3.44 7.03
C LYS A 13 7.45 3.59 5.65
N PHE A 14 7.22 2.63 4.75
CA PHE A 14 7.69 2.72 3.37
C PHE A 14 6.93 3.77 2.56
N LEU A 15 5.60 3.80 2.66
CA LEU A 15 4.76 4.79 2.01
C LEU A 15 5.07 6.20 2.51
N GLU A 16 5.32 6.38 3.82
CA GLU A 16 5.73 7.66 4.40
C GLU A 16 7.03 8.18 3.79
N LYS A 17 8.02 7.30 3.59
CA LYS A 17 9.34 7.64 3.01
C LYS A 17 9.34 7.76 1.47
N LEU A 18 8.21 7.51 0.82
CA LEU A 18 8.12 7.59 -0.63
C LEU A 18 8.28 9.05 -1.09
N PRO A 19 9.19 9.35 -2.04
CA PRO A 19 9.31 10.68 -2.63
C PRO A 19 8.01 11.13 -3.31
N GLU A 20 7.76 12.44 -3.32
CA GLU A 20 6.64 13.04 -4.03
C GLU A 20 6.67 12.71 -5.53
N GLY A 21 5.49 12.60 -6.15
CA GLY A 21 5.32 12.29 -7.58
C GLY A 21 5.45 10.80 -7.95
N ARG A 22 5.66 9.91 -6.98
CA ARG A 22 5.60 8.47 -7.20
C ARG A 22 4.15 7.99 -7.33
N LYS A 23 3.91 7.15 -8.34
CA LYS A 23 2.63 6.47 -8.50
C LYS A 23 2.53 5.27 -7.56
N ILE A 24 1.38 5.14 -6.90
CA ILE A 24 1.07 4.02 -6.01
C ILE A 24 -0.09 3.25 -6.63
N TYR A 25 0.00 1.93 -6.56
CA TYR A 25 -1.04 1.05 -7.09
C TYR A 25 -1.50 0.11 -5.99
N TYR A 26 -2.82 -0.02 -5.86
CA TYR A 26 -3.46 -0.98 -4.97
C TYR A 26 -4.05 -2.13 -5.79
N GLN A 27 -3.82 -3.36 -5.35
CA GLN A 27 -4.35 -4.55 -6.01
C GLN A 27 -5.71 -4.89 -5.43
N PHE A 28 -6.73 -4.90 -6.29
CA PHE A 28 -8.08 -5.33 -5.94
C PHE A 28 -8.47 -6.51 -6.83
N GLY A 29 -8.34 -7.72 -6.28
CA GLY A 29 -8.52 -8.97 -7.04
C GLY A 29 -7.56 -9.04 -8.24
N PRO A 30 -8.07 -9.13 -9.50
CA PRO A 30 -7.23 -9.19 -10.69
C PRO A 30 -6.84 -7.80 -11.24
N VAL A 31 -7.30 -6.70 -10.64
CA VAL A 31 -7.09 -5.34 -11.15
C VAL A 31 -6.11 -4.57 -10.27
N MET A 32 -5.32 -3.69 -10.88
CA MET A 32 -4.54 -2.67 -10.18
C MET A 32 -5.15 -1.30 -10.42
N VAL A 33 -5.34 -0.55 -9.34
CA VAL A 33 -5.90 0.81 -9.38
C VAL A 33 -4.83 1.79 -8.91
N GLU A 34 -4.61 2.86 -9.68
CA GLU A 34 -3.74 3.96 -9.25
C GLU A 34 -4.43 4.68 -8.09
N VAL A 35 -3.73 4.81 -6.97
CA VAL A 35 -4.22 5.47 -5.75
C VAL A 35 -3.23 6.52 -5.30
N THR A 36 -3.73 7.52 -4.61
CA THR A 36 -2.92 8.48 -3.87
C THR A 36 -2.28 7.82 -2.66
N LYS A 37 -1.27 8.49 -2.10
CA LYS A 37 -0.62 8.05 -0.86
C LYS A 37 -1.61 7.97 0.30
N ASP A 38 -2.52 8.92 0.41
CA ASP A 38 -3.52 8.96 1.48
C ASP A 38 -4.55 7.82 1.33
N GLU A 39 -5.04 7.57 0.11
CA GLU A 39 -5.94 6.44 -0.17
C GLU A 39 -5.27 5.10 0.12
N ALA A 40 -3.98 4.94 -0.22
CA ALA A 40 -3.23 3.72 0.10
C ALA A 40 -3.15 3.48 1.62
N LEU A 41 -2.98 4.54 2.43
CA LEU A 41 -2.97 4.44 3.89
C LEU A 41 -4.35 4.05 4.44
N GLU A 42 -5.43 4.61 3.90
CA GLU A 42 -6.79 4.24 4.31
C GLU A 42 -7.15 2.80 3.96
N LEU A 43 -6.78 2.35 2.75
CA LEU A 43 -7.02 0.98 2.30
C LEU A 43 -6.27 -0.04 3.18
N LEU A 44 -5.02 0.24 3.54
CA LEU A 44 -4.23 -0.61 4.44
C LEU A 44 -4.84 -0.72 5.85
N LYS A 45 -5.48 0.35 6.36
CA LYS A 45 -6.20 0.34 7.63
C LYS A 45 -7.49 -0.48 7.54
N LYS A 46 -8.24 -0.40 6.43
CA LYS A 46 -9.49 -1.14 6.22
C LYS A 46 -9.32 -2.65 6.08
N GLU A 47 -8.16 -3.13 5.61
CA GLU A 47 -7.82 -4.55 5.64
C GLU A 47 -7.66 -5.14 7.07
N GLU A 48 -8.00 -4.42 8.15
CA GLU A 48 -8.02 -4.93 9.54
C GLU A 48 -9.39 -5.50 9.98
N GLU A 49 -10.47 -5.28 9.22
CA GLU A 49 -11.78 -5.92 9.44
C GLU A 49 -12.00 -7.12 8.51
#